data_AF-A0A9N9JIN8-F1
#
_entry.id   AF-A0A9N9JIN8-F1
#
_cell.length_a   1.000
_cell.length_b   1.000
_cell.length_c   1.000
_cell.angle_alpha   90.00
_cell.angle_beta   90.00
_cell.angle_gamma   90.00
#
_symmetry.space_group_name_H-M   'P 1'
#
loop_
_entity.id
_entity.type
_entity.pdbx_description
1 polymer ?
#
loop_
_entity_poly.entity_id
_entity_poly.type
_entity_poly.pdbx_seq_one_letter_code
_entity_poly.pdbx_strand_id
1 'polypeptide(L)' 'LEQSIYWYKKAFENGCEKAKNELVILEKQLERRRRSLQLPK' A
#
# COMPACT_ATOMS: atom_id res chain seq x y z
N LEU A 1 -6.12 3.58 -1.38
CA LEU A 1 -4.83 2.85 -1.45
C LEU A 1 -3.68 3.82 -1.23
N GLU A 2 -3.47 4.82 -2.09
CA GLU A 2 -2.34 5.75 -1.96
C GLU A 2 -2.34 6.53 -0.63
N GLN A 3 -3.50 7.06 -0.21
CA GLN A 3 -3.61 7.75 1.07
C GLN A 3 -3.48 6.81 2.28
N SER A 4 -3.95 5.58 2.18
CA SER A 4 -3.76 4.56 3.22
C SER A 4 -2.29 4.18 3.38
N ILE A 5 -1.59 3.97 2.25
CA ILE A 5 -0.14 3.73 2.19
C ILE A 5 0.62 4.88 2.87
N TYR A 6 0.25 6.14 2.60
CA TYR A 6 0.85 7.30 3.24
C TYR A 6 0.75 7.26 4.77
N TRP A 7 -0.45 6.99 5.31
CA TRP A 7 -0.65 6.94 6.76
C TRP A 7 0.01 5.74 7.43
N TYR A 8 -0.02 4.56 6.80
CA TYR A 8 0.67 3.38 7.32
C TYR A 8 2.19 3.55 7.27
N LYS A 9 2.73 4.23 6.26
CA LYS A 9 4.15 4.59 6.20
C LYS A 9 4.53 5.51 7.36
N LYS A 10 3.76 6.58 7.62
CA LYS A 10 3.99 7.43 8.80
C LYS A 10 3.89 6.66 10.11
N ALA A 11 2.90 5.79 10.26
CA ALA A 11 2.75 5.00 11.48
C ALA A 11 3.95 4.06 11.69
N PHE A 12 4.44 3.42 10.63
CA PHE A 12 5.64 2.60 10.66
C PHE A 12 6.90 3.41 11.04
N GLU A 13 7.07 4.60 10.45
CA GLU A 13 8.16 5.53 10.80
C GLU A 13 8.12 5.98 12.27
N ASN A 14 6.94 6.01 12.88
CA ASN A 14 6.75 6.30 14.32
C ASN A 14 6.87 5.05 15.21
N GLY A 15 7.39 3.94 14.68
CA GLY A 15 7.66 2.72 15.45
C GLY A 15 6.48 1.74 15.57
N CYS A 16 5.37 1.98 14.85
CA CYS A 16 4.27 1.01 14.83
C CYS A 16 4.58 -0.13 13.85
N GLU A 17 5.22 -1.20 14.33
CA GLU A 17 5.59 -2.35 13.48
C GLU A 17 4.38 -3.04 12.83
N LYS A 18 3.22 -3.02 13.49
CA LYS A 18 1.96 -3.55 12.93
C LYS A 18 1.57 -2.84 11.63
N ALA A 19 1.91 -1.56 11.49
CA ALA A 19 1.66 -0.78 10.29
C ALA A 19 2.44 -1.31 9.06
N LYS A 20 3.59 -1.97 9.28
CA LYS A 20 4.39 -2.55 8.20
C LYS A 20 3.64 -3.65 7.46
N ASN A 21 2.95 -4.52 8.19
CA ASN A 21 2.20 -5.63 7.59
C ASN A 21 1.06 -5.12 6.70
N GLU A 22 0.34 -4.11 7.17
CA GLU A 22 -0.74 -3.47 6.41
C GLU A 22 -0.21 -2.70 5.19
N LEU A 23 0.92 -2.02 5.33
CA LEU A 23 1.59 -1.31 4.23
C LEU A 23 1.91 -2.25 3.06
N VAL A 24 2.51 -3.42 3.36
CA VAL A 24 2.88 -4.42 2.34
C VAL A 24 1.64 -4.96 1.59
N ILE A 25 0.53 -5.16 2.31
CA ILE A 25 -0.72 -5.62 1.68
C ILE A 25 -1.27 -4.55 0.74
N LEU A 26 -1.30 -3.29 1.17
CA LEU A 26 -1.80 -2.17 0.39
C LEU A 26 -0.96 -1.91 -0.86
N GLU A 27 0.37 -2.03 -0.78
CA GLU A 27 1.27 -1.89 -1.92
C GLU A 27 1.01 -2.97 -2.97
N LYS A 28 0.87 -4.24 -2.57
CA LYS A 28 0.52 -5.35 -3.47
C LYS A 28 -0.83 -5.14 -4.14
N GLN A 29 -1.83 -4.63 -3.41
CA GLN A 29 -3.14 -4.31 -4.00
C GLN A 29 -3.04 -3.17 -5.02
N LEU A 30 -2.26 -2.13 -4.72
CA LEU A 30 -2.06 -1.00 -5.64
C LEU A 30 -1.35 -1.45 -6.92
N GLU A 31 -0.33 -2.30 -6.81
CA GLU A 31 0.37 -2.88 -7.97
C GLU A 31 -0.58 -3.69 -8.84
N ARG A 32 -1.37 -4.61 -8.25
CA ARG A 32 -2.38 -5.39 -8.98
C ARG A 32 -3.35 -4.50 -9.72
N ARG A 33 -3.84 -3.44 -9.08
CA ARG A 33 -4.76 -2.47 -9.68
C ARG A 33 -4.11 -1.70 -10.83
N ARG A 34 -2.85 -1.26 -10.66
CA ARG A 34 -2.08 -0.58 -11.71
C ARG A 34 -1.87 -1.51 -12.91
N ARG A 35 -1.58 -2.79 -12.67
CA ARG A 35 -1.44 -3.80 -13.72
C ARG A 35 -2.74 -4.06 -14.45
N SER A 36 -3.87 -4.16 -13.73
CA SER A 36 -5.18 -4.33 -14.37
C SER A 36 -5.61 -3.11 -15.18
N LEU A 37 -5.20 -1.91 -14.79
CA LEU A 37 -5.42 -0.67 -15.54
C LEU A 37 -4.53 -0.56 -16.79
N GLN A 38 -3.39 -1.25 -16.82
CA GLN A 38 -2.44 -1.26 -17.95
C GLN A 38 -2.77 -2.33 -19.01
N LEU A 39 -3.68 -3.28 -18.73
CA LEU A 39 -4.14 -4.20 -19.76
C LEU A 39 -5.18 -3.50 -20.66
N PRO A 40 -4.98 -3.45 -21.99
CA PRO A 40 -6.04 -3.06 -22.91
C PRO A 40 -7.17 -4.09 -22.84
N LYS A 41 -8.43 -3.60 -22.87
CA LYS A 41 -9.64 -4.41 -22.86
C LYS A 41 -9.81 -5.20 -24.16
#